data_AF-A0A8K0GIL3-F1
#
_entry.id   AF-A0A8K0GIL3-F1
#
_cell.length_a   1.000
_cell.length_b   1.000
_cell.length_c   1.000
_cell.angle_alpha   90.00
_cell.angle_beta   90.00
_cell.angle_gamma   90.00
#
_symmetry.space_group_name_H-M   'P 1'
#
loop_
_entity.id
_entity.type
_entity.pdbx_description
1 polymer ?
#
loop_
_entity_poly.entity_id
_entity_poly.type
_entity_poly.pdbx_seq_one_letter_code
_entity_poly.pdbx_strand_id
1 'polypeptide(L)'
;MGSYAHATMTGFICRLCSEHKKCVIHFYSAKAKQLELLKKLTLLPITVEKYDNLPKTICQECIEKLDLQYHLLQRIRKSLAIQRKHRLFHSNGRCPIECPLHGIPEARVENCDVPRTPDAEEGASSLETNTLDKPL
;
A
#
# COMPACT_ATOMS: atom_id res chain seq x y z
N MET A 1 -33.95 -16.24 37.64
CA MET A 1 -32.56 -16.27 37.14
C MET A 1 -32.57 -15.72 35.72
N GLY A 2 -31.79 -14.69 35.43
CA GLY A 2 -31.77 -14.04 34.11
C GLY A 2 -31.10 -14.93 33.05
N SER A 3 -31.75 -15.08 31.90
CA SER A 3 -31.22 -15.83 30.76
C SER A 3 -30.04 -15.08 30.13
N TYR A 4 -28.88 -15.72 30.03
CA TYR A 4 -27.72 -15.21 29.29
C TYR A 4 -27.95 -15.12 27.78
N ALA A 5 -29.05 -15.70 27.26
CA ALA A 5 -29.35 -15.71 25.82
C ALA A 5 -29.61 -14.30 25.24
N HIS A 6 -29.95 -13.32 26.09
CA HIS A 6 -30.16 -11.92 25.69
C HIS A 6 -29.10 -10.96 26.24
N ALA A 7 -27.96 -11.47 26.71
CA ALA A 7 -26.88 -10.60 27.20
C ALA A 7 -26.34 -9.75 26.04
N THR A 8 -26.59 -8.43 26.09
CA THR A 8 -26.06 -7.47 25.12
C THR A 8 -24.53 -7.47 25.19
N MET A 9 -23.87 -7.81 24.08
CA MET A 9 -22.42 -7.68 23.98
C MET A 9 -22.03 -6.21 24.11
N THR A 10 -21.34 -5.87 25.20
CA THR A 10 -20.77 -4.53 25.42
C THR A 10 -19.47 -4.41 24.60
N GLY A 11 -19.46 -3.47 23.65
CA GLY A 11 -18.30 -3.23 22.80
C GLY A 11 -18.61 -2.22 21.70
N PHE A 12 -17.56 -1.88 20.95
CA PHE A 12 -17.67 -1.01 19.79
C PHE A 12 -17.23 -1.75 18.53
N ILE A 13 -17.78 -1.34 17.39
CA ILE A 13 -17.43 -1.92 16.09
C ILE A 13 -16.13 -1.27 15.59
N CYS A 14 -15.18 -2.09 15.14
CA CYS A 14 -13.96 -1.60 14.49
C CYS A 14 -14.24 -1.20 13.03
N ARG A 15 -13.75 -0.04 12.59
CA ARG A 15 -13.91 0.45 11.22
C ARG A 15 -13.24 -0.41 10.15
N LEU A 16 -12.15 -1.11 10.50
CA LEU A 16 -11.35 -1.87 9.53
C LEU A 16 -11.81 -3.32 9.39
N CYS A 17 -12.09 -4.01 10.50
CA CYS A 17 -12.54 -5.41 10.45
C CYS A 17 -14.06 -5.58 10.64
N SER A 18 -14.80 -4.53 10.98
CA SER A 18 -16.26 -4.57 11.25
C SER A 18 -16.67 -5.53 12.38
N GLU A 19 -15.72 -6.03 13.17
CA GLU A 19 -15.99 -6.88 14.33
C GLU A 19 -16.27 -6.04 15.59
N HIS A 20 -17.09 -6.60 16.48
CA HIS A 20 -17.31 -6.07 17.82
C HIS A 20 -16.09 -6.37 18.70
N LYS A 21 -15.48 -5.33 19.26
CA LYS A 21 -14.32 -5.46 20.13
C LYS A 21 -14.57 -4.72 21.44
N LYS A 22 -14.13 -5.32 22.54
CA LYS A 22 -14.23 -4.73 23.89
C LYS A 22 -13.30 -3.51 24.05
N CYS A 23 -12.15 -3.55 23.38
CA CYS A 23 -11.13 -2.51 23.43
C CYS A 23 -10.95 -1.90 22.04
N VAL A 24 -11.29 -0.62 21.91
CA VAL A 24 -11.10 0.16 20.68
C VAL A 24 -10.53 1.54 21.01
N ILE A 25 -9.90 2.16 20.02
CA ILE A 25 -9.39 3.52 20.09
C ILE A 25 -10.17 4.37 19.08
N HIS A 26 -10.59 5.57 19.49
CA HIS A 26 -11.23 6.52 18.59
C HIS A 26 -10.19 7.24 17.70
N PHE A 27 -10.42 7.34 16.38
CA PHE A 27 -9.45 7.92 15.43
C PHE A 27 -9.00 9.34 15.75
N TYR A 28 -9.86 10.12 16.41
CA TYR A 28 -9.56 11.52 16.80
C TYR A 28 -9.11 11.69 18.26
N SER A 29 -8.89 10.58 18.99
CA SER A 29 -8.36 10.63 20.35
C SER A 29 -6.90 11.07 20.38
N ALA A 30 -6.42 11.54 21.54
CA ALA A 30 -5.00 11.88 21.74
C ALA A 30 -4.09 10.68 21.45
N LYS A 31 -4.50 9.47 21.87
CA LYS A 31 -3.77 8.22 21.59
C LYS A 31 -3.67 7.93 20.10
N ALA A 32 -4.75 8.12 19.34
CA ALA A 32 -4.72 7.94 17.89
C ALA A 32 -3.81 8.96 17.17
N LYS A 33 -3.73 10.20 17.69
CA LYS A 33 -2.79 11.21 17.19
C LYS A 33 -1.33 10.80 17.45
N GLN A 34 -1.01 10.32 18.65
CA GLN A 34 0.33 9.83 18.99
C GLN A 34 0.78 8.67 18.08
N LEU A 35 -0.15 7.79 17.71
CA LEU A 35 0.11 6.66 16.82
C LEU A 35 0.07 7.02 15.32
N GLU A 36 -0.20 8.28 14.98
CA GLU A 36 -0.36 8.79 13.62
C GLU A 36 -1.37 7.97 12.77
N LEU A 37 -2.45 7.47 13.38
CA LEU A 37 -3.35 6.52 12.71
C LEU A 37 -3.96 7.07 11.42
N LEU A 38 -4.38 8.34 11.42
CA LEU A 38 -4.97 8.99 10.23
C LEU A 38 -3.98 9.03 9.05
N LYS A 39 -2.70 9.30 9.33
CA LYS A 39 -1.64 9.31 8.31
C LYS A 39 -1.41 7.93 7.74
N LYS A 40 -1.38 6.89 8.59
CA LYS A 40 -1.21 5.50 8.14
C LYS A 40 -2.41 4.99 7.35
N LEU A 41 -3.61 5.45 7.69
CA LEU A 41 -4.84 5.08 7.00
C LEU A 41 -4.88 5.53 5.54
N THR A 42 -4.14 6.59 5.17
CA THR A 42 -3.99 7.04 3.76
C THR A 42 -3.39 5.98 2.83
N LEU A 43 -2.78 4.92 3.38
CA LEU A 43 -2.28 3.78 2.60
C LEU A 43 -3.39 2.86 2.11
N LEU A 44 -4.55 2.90 2.76
CA LEU A 44 -5.71 2.09 2.41
C LEU A 44 -6.63 2.91 1.51
N PRO A 45 -7.36 2.28 0.58
CA PRO A 45 -8.34 2.95 -0.27
C PRO A 45 -9.64 3.24 0.50
N ILE A 46 -9.51 3.80 1.71
CA ILE A 46 -10.61 4.06 2.62
C ILE A 46 -10.45 5.48 3.14
N THR A 47 -11.46 6.31 2.94
CA THR A 47 -11.54 7.63 3.56
C THR A 47 -12.26 7.51 4.90
N VAL A 48 -11.70 8.14 5.94
CA VAL A 48 -12.37 8.28 7.24
C VAL A 48 -12.51 9.76 7.52
N GLU A 49 -13.72 10.24 7.37
CA GLU A 49 -14.07 11.64 7.59
C GLU A 49 -14.61 11.86 9.01
N LYS A 50 -14.40 13.08 9.50
CA LYS A 50 -14.84 13.47 10.84
C LYS A 50 -16.37 13.44 10.94
N TYR A 51 -17.07 13.67 9.83
CA TYR A 51 -18.53 13.75 9.78
C TYR A 51 -19.20 12.47 9.25
N ASP A 52 -18.44 11.39 9.03
CA ASP A 52 -19.02 10.11 8.60
C ASP A 52 -19.99 9.53 9.65
N ASN A 53 -21.09 8.93 9.19
CA ASN A 53 -22.05 8.18 10.03
C ASN A 53 -21.54 6.79 10.45
N LEU A 54 -20.27 6.48 10.21
CA LEU A 54 -19.67 5.17 10.39
C LEU A 54 -18.81 5.11 11.68
N PRO A 55 -18.54 3.92 12.23
CA PRO A 55 -17.79 3.76 13.48
C PRO A 55 -16.44 4.48 13.41
N LYS A 56 -16.20 5.42 14.33
CA LYS A 56 -14.96 6.22 14.41
C LYS A 56 -13.90 5.53 15.27
N THR A 57 -13.97 4.21 15.38
CA THR A 57 -13.22 3.38 16.30
C THR A 57 -12.43 2.31 15.56
N ILE A 58 -11.24 1.99 16.06
CA ILE A 58 -10.35 0.97 15.51
C ILE A 58 -9.83 0.07 16.65
N CYS A 59 -9.78 -1.23 16.41
CA CYS A 59 -9.27 -2.20 17.39
C CYS A 59 -7.74 -2.32 17.32
N GLN A 60 -7.16 -2.87 18.39
CA GLN A 60 -5.71 -2.98 18.51
C GLN A 60 -5.07 -3.90 17.45
N GLU A 61 -5.70 -5.03 17.15
CA GLU A 61 -5.24 -5.95 16.10
C GLU A 61 -5.13 -5.26 14.72
N CYS A 62 -6.10 -4.40 14.39
CA CYS A 62 -6.06 -3.64 13.14
C CYS A 62 -4.97 -2.57 13.12
N ILE A 63 -4.66 -1.96 14.27
CA ILE A 63 -3.55 -1.00 14.39
C ILE A 63 -2.23 -1.69 14.14
N GLU A 64 -1.99 -2.86 14.75
CA GLU A 64 -0.74 -3.61 14.58
C GLU A 64 -0.53 -4.02 13.11
N LYS A 65 -1.58 -4.50 12.44
CA LYS A 65 -1.53 -4.82 11.01
C LYS A 65 -1.24 -3.59 10.15
N LEU A 66 -1.89 -2.46 10.45
CA LEU A 66 -1.69 -1.20 9.75
C LEU A 66 -0.25 -0.70 9.89
N ASP A 67 0.32 -0.81 11.10
CA ASP A 67 1.70 -0.43 11.39
C ASP A 67 2.69 -1.30 10.62
N LEU A 68 2.49 -2.61 10.62
CA LEU A 68 3.32 -3.55 9.87
C LEU A 68 3.32 -3.20 8.37
N GLN A 69 2.14 -2.97 7.79
CA GLN A 69 1.99 -2.56 6.39
C GLN A 69 2.69 -1.23 6.11
N TYR A 70 2.51 -0.23 6.99
CA TYR A 70 3.16 1.07 6.85
C TYR A 70 4.68 0.94 6.84
N HIS A 71 5.26 0.17 7.76
CA HIS A 71 6.69 -0.06 7.82
C HIS A 71 7.23 -0.76 6.55
N LEU A 72 6.51 -1.76 6.04
CA LEU A 72 6.88 -2.44 4.80
C LEU A 72 6.89 -1.48 3.61
N LEU A 73 5.83 -0.69 3.44
CA LEU A 73 5.76 0.28 2.33
C LEU A 73 6.83 1.36 2.43
N GLN A 74 7.19 1.81 3.64
CA GLN A 74 8.31 2.72 3.83
C GLN A 74 9.64 2.11 3.39
N ARG A 75 9.89 0.83 3.69
CA ARG A 75 11.09 0.12 3.22
C ARG A 75 11.12 -0.02 1.71
N ILE A 76 9.99 -0.39 1.09
CA ILE A 76 9.87 -0.50 -0.37
C ILE A 76 10.14 0.86 -1.03
N ARG A 77 9.55 1.95 -0.53
CA ARG A 77 9.80 3.31 -1.05
C ARG A 77 11.26 3.71 -0.96
N LYS A 78 11.93 3.42 0.17
CA LYS A 78 13.37 3.66 0.33
C LYS A 78 14.19 2.84 -0.67
N SER A 79 13.89 1.56 -0.82
CA SER A 79 14.56 0.67 -1.77
C SER A 79 14.40 1.17 -3.22
N LEU A 80 13.17 1.52 -3.63
CA LEU A 80 12.90 2.09 -4.94
C LEU A 80 13.65 3.40 -5.18
N ALA A 81 13.74 4.28 -4.18
CA ALA A 81 14.51 5.52 -4.29
C ALA A 81 16.01 5.25 -4.52
N ILE A 82 16.56 4.25 -3.82
CA ILE A 82 17.96 3.81 -4.00
C ILE A 82 18.15 3.22 -5.40
N GLN A 83 17.27 2.31 -5.84
CA GLN A 83 17.34 1.70 -7.17
C GLN A 83 17.20 2.74 -8.29
N ARG A 84 16.32 3.74 -8.14
CA ARG A 84 16.19 4.84 -9.10
C ARG A 84 17.47 5.65 -9.20
N LYS A 85 18.07 6.03 -8.07
CA LYS A 85 19.36 6.74 -8.04
C LYS A 85 20.46 5.90 -8.68
N HIS A 86 20.54 4.61 -8.33
CA HIS A 86 21.48 3.67 -8.93
C HIS A 86 21.31 3.61 -10.46
N ARG A 87 20.08 3.45 -10.99
CA ARG A 87 19.84 3.41 -12.44
C ARG A 87 20.29 4.69 -13.15
N LEU A 88 20.15 5.86 -12.52
CA LEU A 88 20.62 7.13 -13.10
C LEU A 88 22.14 7.18 -13.24
N PHE A 89 22.87 6.72 -12.22
CA PHE A 89 24.34 6.69 -12.22
C PHE A 89 24.91 5.61 -13.16
N HIS A 90 24.19 4.51 -13.40
CA HIS A 90 24.64 3.37 -14.23
C HIS A 90 24.27 3.47 -15.72
N SER A 91 23.96 4.66 -16.23
CA SER A 91 23.62 4.88 -17.64
C SER A 91 24.73 4.51 -18.63
N ASN A 92 26.00 4.54 -18.21
CA ASN A 92 27.18 4.29 -19.06
C ASN A 92 28.06 3.10 -18.61
N GLY A 93 27.54 2.20 -17.76
CA GLY A 93 28.29 1.01 -17.29
C GLY A 93 29.39 1.27 -16.25
N ARG A 94 29.57 2.52 -15.77
CA ARG A 94 30.44 2.85 -14.62
C ARG A 94 29.60 3.06 -13.35
N CYS A 95 30.04 2.48 -12.23
CA CYS A 95 29.48 2.73 -10.91
C CYS A 95 30.30 3.83 -10.19
N PRO A 96 29.77 5.05 -10.04
CA PRO A 96 30.48 6.12 -9.32
C PRO A 96 30.43 5.90 -7.79
N ILE A 97 31.36 6.50 -7.04
CA ILE A 97 31.48 6.35 -5.57
C ILE A 97 30.24 6.92 -4.85
N GLU A 98 29.58 7.89 -5.46
CA GLU A 98 28.34 8.49 -4.95
C GLU A 98 27.12 7.57 -5.10
N CYS A 99 27.28 6.40 -5.74
CA CYS A 99 26.20 5.43 -5.86
C CYS A 99 25.87 4.82 -4.48
N PRO A 100 24.61 4.86 -4.03
CA PRO A 100 24.20 4.34 -2.71
C PRO A 100 24.37 2.82 -2.55
N LEU A 101 24.71 2.09 -3.62
CA LEU A 101 25.03 0.66 -3.60
C LEU A 101 26.49 0.38 -3.99
N HIS A 102 27.35 1.41 -4.03
CA HIS A 102 28.76 1.26 -4.38
C HIS A 102 29.48 0.30 -3.42
N GLY A 103 30.17 -0.71 -3.97
CA GLY A 103 31.00 -1.64 -3.19
C GLY A 103 30.25 -2.67 -2.34
N ILE A 104 28.94 -2.88 -2.55
CA ILE A 104 28.23 -4.01 -1.92
C ILE A 104 28.58 -5.28 -2.72
N PRO A 105 29.30 -6.26 -2.13
CA PRO A 105 29.68 -7.47 -2.84
C PRO A 105 28.45 -8.28 -3.28
N GLU A 106 28.49 -8.80 -4.51
CA GLU A 106 27.41 -9.45 -5.26
C GLU A 106 26.72 -10.65 -4.58
N ALA A 107 27.22 -11.15 -3.45
CA ALA A 107 26.73 -12.35 -2.76
C ALA A 107 25.29 -12.25 -2.16
N ARG A 108 24.50 -11.24 -2.54
CA ARG A 108 23.07 -11.09 -2.17
C ARG A 108 22.16 -10.66 -3.32
N VAL A 109 22.66 -10.56 -4.56
CA VAL A 109 21.87 -10.12 -5.73
C VAL A 109 21.81 -11.26 -6.75
N GLU A 110 21.48 -12.47 -6.32
CA GLU A 110 20.98 -13.49 -7.24
C GLU A 110 19.48 -13.25 -7.42
N ASN A 111 19.08 -12.98 -8.65
CA ASN A 111 17.69 -12.87 -9.17
C ASN A 111 17.08 -11.46 -9.30
N CYS A 112 17.81 -10.53 -9.95
CA CYS A 112 17.16 -9.43 -10.67
C CYS A 112 17.61 -9.43 -12.14
N ASP A 113 17.42 -10.56 -12.83
CA ASP A 113 17.26 -10.56 -14.28
C ASP A 113 15.95 -9.85 -14.61
N VAL A 114 16.04 -8.61 -15.10
CA VAL A 114 14.97 -8.01 -15.90
C VAL A 114 15.44 -8.01 -17.35
N PRO A 115 14.65 -8.58 -18.28
CA PRO A 115 15.02 -8.66 -19.68
C PRO A 115 15.28 -7.28 -20.30
N ARG A 116 16.35 -7.17 -21.10
CA ARG A 116 16.50 -6.11 -22.09
C ARG A 116 15.39 -6.29 -23.13
N THR A 117 14.48 -5.34 -23.25
CA THR A 117 13.74 -5.16 -24.51
C THR A 117 14.59 -4.25 -25.40
N PRO A 118 15.04 -4.70 -26.58
CA PRO A 118 15.32 -3.79 -27.67
C PRO A 118 13.99 -3.33 -28.30
N ASP A 119 14.07 -2.35 -29.20
CA ASP A 119 13.06 -1.99 -30.21
C ASP A 119 12.22 -0.74 -29.91
N ALA A 120 12.71 0.38 -30.44
CA ALA A 120 11.93 1.53 -30.86
C ALA A 120 12.37 1.93 -32.27
N GLU A 121 11.67 1.46 -33.29
CA GLU A 121 11.49 2.11 -34.62
C GLU A 121 10.11 1.64 -35.13
N GLU A 122 9.06 2.44 -34.92
CA GLU A 122 8.45 3.38 -35.88
C GLU A 122 7.56 2.75 -36.97
N GLY A 123 6.27 3.11 -36.91
CA GLY A 123 5.48 3.48 -38.10
C GLY A 123 4.79 2.37 -38.89
N ALA A 124 3.47 2.21 -38.69
CA ALA A 124 2.43 2.58 -39.68
C ALA A 124 1.10 1.83 -39.46
N SER A 125 0.02 2.55 -39.73
CA SER A 125 -1.30 2.07 -40.18
C SER A 125 -2.27 1.49 -39.15
N SER A 126 -2.99 2.38 -38.47
CA SER A 126 -4.35 2.13 -37.98
C SER A 126 -5.35 2.59 -39.04
N LEU A 127 -6.26 1.70 -39.46
CA LEU A 127 -7.67 1.98 -39.75
C LEU A 127 -8.38 0.65 -40.04
N GLU A 128 -8.86 0.01 -38.98
CA GLU A 128 -9.98 -0.92 -39.05
C GLU A 128 -11.26 -0.13 -38.75
N THR A 129 -12.32 -0.32 -39.53
CA THR A 129 -13.64 -0.62 -38.97
C THR A 129 -14.43 -1.48 -39.93
N ASN A 130 -14.68 -2.71 -39.48
CA ASN A 130 -15.64 -3.64 -40.03
C ASN A 130 -16.89 -3.54 -39.15
N THR A 131 -18.08 -3.27 -39.69
CA THR A 131 -19.36 -3.70 -39.10
C THR A 131 -20.46 -3.77 -40.15
N LEU A 132 -20.70 -5.01 -40.60
CA LEU A 132 -21.98 -5.74 -40.77
C LEU A 132 -23.32 -4.99 -40.67
N ASP A 133 -24.23 -5.26 -41.62
CA ASP A 133 -25.70 -5.52 -41.50
C ASP A 133 -26.31 -5.41 -42.91
N LYS A 134 -27.28 -6.17 -43.46
CA LYS A 134 -28.06 -7.41 -43.18
C LYS A 134 -28.81 -7.70 -44.52
N PRO A 135 -29.41 -8.89 -44.76
CA PRO A 135 -29.99 -9.27 -46.05
C PRO A 135 -31.48 -8.93 -46.18
N LEU A 136 -31.95 -8.71 -47.41
CA LEU A 136 -33.27 -9.10 -47.94
C LEU A 136 -33.28 -8.98 -49.46
#